data_AF-A0A354X7J7-F1
#
_entry.id   AF-A0A354X7J7-F1
#
_cell.length_a   1.000
_cell.length_b   1.000
_cell.length_c   1.000
_cell.angle_alpha   90.00
_cell.angle_beta   90.00
_cell.angle_gamma   90.00
#
_symmetry.space_group_name_H-M   'P 1'
#
loop_
_entity.id
_entity.type
_entity.pdbx_description
1 polymer ?
#
loop_
_entity_poly.entity_id
_entity_poly.type
_entity_poly.pdbx_seq_one_letter_code
_entity_poly.pdbx_strand_id
1 'polypeptide(L)'
;LAELVEKHNLPPKILVVHRFTRGMVTNYRNILLRPEVQIVMDMDGWGGPQLKYDTYREYVRKEPVQFTGFKLFYKNDVKRPPNRMLTPQELLKLSPQPIYIQYQ
;
A
#
# COMPACT_ATOMS: atom_id res chain seq x y z
N LEU A 1 -11.41 1.09 -15.37
CA LEU A 1 -10.73 2.39 -15.19
C LEU A 1 -10.07 2.89 -16.47
N ALA A 2 -9.26 2.07 -17.17
CA ALA A 2 -8.62 2.48 -18.44
C ALA A 2 -9.63 2.97 -19.49
N GLU A 3 -10.70 2.21 -19.75
CA GLU A 3 -11.76 2.63 -20.69
C GLU A 3 -12.40 3.97 -20.33
N LEU A 4 -12.55 4.28 -19.03
CA LEU A 4 -13.08 5.58 -18.59
C LEU A 4 -12.12 6.72 -18.95
N VAL A 5 -10.82 6.48 -18.75
CA VAL A 5 -9.76 7.43 -19.08
C VAL A 5 -9.73 7.70 -20.58
N GLU A 6 -9.73 6.64 -21.39
CA GLU A 6 -9.74 6.73 -22.86
C GLU A 6 -11.02 7.41 -23.38
N LYS A 7 -12.20 6.93 -22.96
CA LYS A 7 -13.50 7.42 -23.44
C LYS A 7 -13.74 8.90 -23.16
N HIS A 8 -13.26 9.38 -22.02
CA HIS A 8 -13.51 10.74 -21.56
C HIS A 8 -12.27 11.65 -21.66
N ASN A 9 -11.20 11.19 -22.31
CA ASN A 9 -9.92 11.90 -22.44
C ASN A 9 -9.43 12.47 -21.09
N LEU A 10 -9.47 11.63 -20.05
CA LEU A 10 -9.10 12.04 -18.70
C LEU A 10 -7.58 11.86 -18.50
N PRO A 11 -6.97 12.54 -17.51
CA PRO A 11 -5.64 12.17 -17.07
C PRO A 11 -5.67 10.78 -16.40
N PRO A 12 -4.54 10.05 -16.38
CA PRO A 12 -4.43 8.75 -15.72
C PRO A 12 -4.92 8.76 -14.27
N LYS A 13 -5.43 7.62 -13.79
CA LYS A 13 -6.01 7.47 -12.45
C LYS A 13 -5.14 6.62 -11.56
N ILE A 14 -5.09 6.97 -10.28
CA ILE A 14 -4.46 6.12 -9.26
C ILE A 14 -5.53 5.15 -8.73
N LEU A 15 -5.26 3.86 -8.84
CA LEU A 15 -6.02 2.81 -8.18
C LEU A 15 -5.25 2.37 -6.94
N VAL A 16 -5.75 2.78 -5.77
CA VAL A 16 -5.21 2.32 -4.48
C VAL A 16 -5.91 1.02 -4.10
N VAL A 17 -5.13 -0.04 -3.91
CA VAL A 17 -5.62 -1.35 -3.49
C VAL A 17 -5.15 -1.61 -2.08
N HIS A 18 -6.09 -1.54 -1.12
CA HIS A 18 -5.80 -1.83 0.27
C HIS A 18 -5.59 -3.33 0.49
N ARG A 19 -4.41 -3.69 1.00
CA ARG A 19 -4.02 -5.06 1.28
C ARG A 19 -3.68 -5.21 2.76
N PHE A 20 -4.65 -5.69 3.53
CA PHE A 20 -4.44 -5.99 4.95
C PHE A 20 -3.77 -7.35 5.14
N THR A 21 -4.20 -8.36 4.40
CA THR A 21 -3.61 -9.71 4.46
C THR A 21 -3.08 -10.15 3.12
N ARG A 22 -2.19 -11.17 3.13
CA ARG A 22 -1.70 -11.78 1.89
C ARG A 22 -2.85 -12.30 1.02
N GLY A 23 -3.86 -12.95 1.60
CA GLY A 23 -4.95 -13.58 0.85
C GLY A 23 -5.91 -12.64 0.12
N MET A 24 -5.91 -11.34 0.43
CA MET A 24 -6.83 -10.37 -0.20
C MET A 24 -6.52 -10.11 -1.68
N VAL A 25 -5.25 -10.25 -2.07
CA VAL A 25 -4.83 -10.14 -3.48
C VAL A 25 -4.00 -11.37 -3.79
N THR A 26 -4.54 -12.20 -4.68
CA THR A 26 -3.88 -13.41 -5.16
C THR A 26 -3.46 -13.22 -6.62
N ASN A 27 -2.53 -14.04 -7.09
CA ASN A 27 -2.11 -14.04 -8.50
C ASN A 27 -1.62 -12.66 -8.96
N TYR A 28 -0.86 -11.95 -8.13
CA TYR A 28 -0.39 -10.58 -8.39
C TYR A 28 0.37 -10.45 -9.74
N ARG A 29 1.00 -11.53 -10.20
CA ARG A 29 1.70 -11.61 -11.51
C ARG A 29 0.77 -11.51 -12.71
N ASN A 30 -0.53 -11.76 -12.52
CA ASN A 30 -1.54 -11.66 -13.58
C ASN A 30 -2.11 -10.23 -13.69
N ILE A 31 -1.71 -9.31 -12.80
CA ILE A 31 -2.17 -7.92 -12.85
C ILE A 31 -1.51 -7.23 -14.04
N LEU A 32 -2.33 -6.77 -14.98
CA LEU A 32 -1.88 -6.06 -16.18
C LEU A 32 -1.72 -4.58 -15.87
N LEU A 33 -0.52 -4.05 -16.08
CA LEU A 33 -0.23 -2.63 -15.96
C LEU A 33 -0.65 -1.90 -17.23
N ARG A 34 -1.17 -0.68 -17.06
CA ARG A 34 -1.76 0.14 -18.12
C ARG A 34 -1.36 1.60 -17.90
N PRO A 35 -1.00 2.37 -18.94
CA PRO A 35 -0.62 3.77 -18.76
C PRO A 35 -1.78 4.65 -18.26
N GLU A 36 -3.02 4.24 -18.50
CA GLU A 36 -4.21 4.94 -18.03
C GLU A 36 -4.43 4.84 -16.51
N VAL A 37 -3.82 3.84 -15.85
CA VAL A 37 -4.07 3.53 -14.43
C VAL A 37 -2.78 3.15 -13.71
N GLN A 38 -2.43 3.90 -12.67
CA GLN A 38 -1.32 3.58 -11.79
C GLN A 38 -1.81 2.84 -10.56
N ILE A 39 -1.23 1.68 -10.27
CA ILE A 39 -1.64 0.85 -9.13
C ILE A 39 -0.73 1.11 -7.94
N VAL A 40 -1.34 1.46 -6.80
CA VAL A 40 -0.67 1.56 -5.50
C VAL A 40 -1.16 0.39 -4.65
N MET A 41 -0.25 -0.55 -4.35
CA MET A 41 -0.50 -1.61 -3.37
C MET A 41 -0.26 -1.06 -1.97
N ASP A 42 -1.34 -0.73 -1.26
CA ASP A 42 -1.31 -0.06 0.03
C ASP A 42 -1.32 -1.07 1.18
N MET A 43 -0.29 -1.04 2.03
CA MET A 43 -0.23 -1.88 3.22
C MET A 43 -1.22 -1.35 4.26
N ASP A 44 -2.32 -2.08 4.45
CA ASP A 44 -3.50 -1.63 5.23
C ASP A 44 -3.59 -2.25 6.63
N GLY A 45 -2.58 -3.03 7.03
CA GLY A 45 -2.55 -3.63 8.37
C GLY A 45 -2.31 -2.62 9.47
N TRP A 46 -2.94 -2.84 10.64
CA TRP A 46 -2.77 -2.02 11.83
C TRP A 46 -2.00 -2.75 12.93
N GLY A 47 -1.41 -1.98 13.84
CA GLY A 47 -0.64 -2.50 14.97
C GLY A 47 0.72 -1.82 15.12
N GLY A 48 1.50 -2.28 16.09
CA GLY A 48 2.79 -1.67 16.40
C GLY A 48 3.81 -1.77 15.25
N PRO A 49 4.92 -0.99 15.30
CA PRO A 49 5.92 -0.88 14.25
C PRO A 49 6.44 -2.21 13.70
N GLN A 50 6.75 -3.17 14.57
CA GLN A 50 7.30 -4.45 14.13
C GLN A 50 6.31 -5.22 13.23
N LEU A 51 5.05 -5.32 13.65
CA LEU A 51 4.01 -5.98 12.85
C LEU A 51 3.84 -5.30 11.50
N LYS A 52 3.85 -3.96 11.48
CA LYS A 52 3.76 -3.16 10.26
C LYS A 52 4.92 -3.42 9.29
N TYR A 53 6.14 -3.52 9.80
CA TYR A 53 7.32 -3.89 8.98
C TYR A 53 7.19 -5.30 8.41
N ASP A 54 6.73 -6.24 9.23
CA ASP A 54 6.57 -7.64 8.83
C ASP A 54 5.48 -7.78 7.77
N THR A 55 4.32 -7.16 7.94
CA THR A 55 3.23 -7.21 6.94
C THR A 55 3.62 -6.51 5.65
N TYR A 56 4.36 -5.39 5.72
CA TYR A 56 4.88 -4.74 4.50
C TYR A 56 5.84 -5.67 3.73
N ARG A 57 6.78 -6.31 4.43
CA ARG A 57 7.72 -7.25 3.83
C ARG A 57 7.00 -8.45 3.21
N GLU A 58 6.06 -9.04 3.95
CA GLU A 58 5.41 -10.29 3.54
C GLU A 58 4.34 -10.08 2.46
N TYR A 59 3.58 -8.99 2.50
CA TYR A 59 2.39 -8.83 1.66
C TYR A 59 2.59 -7.81 0.53
N VAL A 60 3.52 -6.87 0.66
CA VAL A 60 3.76 -5.85 -0.37
C VAL A 60 5.09 -6.08 -1.08
N ARG A 61 6.20 -6.16 -0.34
CA ARG A 61 7.53 -6.32 -0.94
C ARG A 61 7.68 -7.64 -1.71
N LYS A 62 7.20 -8.76 -1.16
CA LYS A 62 7.32 -10.09 -1.80
C LYS A 62 6.41 -10.28 -3.03
N GLU A 63 5.39 -9.44 -3.17
CA GLU A 63 4.40 -9.52 -4.25
C GLU A 63 4.20 -8.14 -4.91
N PRO A 64 5.26 -7.60 -5.55
CA PRO A 64 5.25 -6.25 -6.10
C PRO A 64 4.34 -6.16 -7.34
N VAL A 65 3.68 -5.01 -7.52
CA VAL A 65 2.83 -4.73 -8.68
C VAL A 65 3.35 -3.53 -9.47
N GLN A 66 3.24 -2.31 -8.93
CA GLN A 66 3.77 -1.11 -9.57
C GLN A 66 4.32 -0.13 -8.54
N PHE A 67 3.43 0.46 -7.72
CA PHE A 67 3.81 1.34 -6.63
C PHE A 67 3.34 0.78 -5.29
N THR A 68 3.95 1.26 -4.21
CA THR A 68 3.59 0.85 -2.85
C THR A 68 3.03 2.03 -2.06
N GLY A 69 2.04 1.71 -1.23
CA GLY A 69 1.44 2.64 -0.28
C GLY A 69 1.56 2.10 1.14
N PHE A 70 1.33 2.98 2.12
CA PHE A 70 1.32 2.61 3.52
C PHE A 70 0.23 3.34 4.29
N LYS A 71 -0.58 2.61 5.05
CA LYS A 71 -1.58 3.20 5.94
C LYS A 71 -1.11 3.23 7.39
N LEU A 72 -1.28 4.37 8.02
CA LEU A 72 -1.11 4.60 9.45
C LEU A 72 -2.46 4.83 10.12
N PHE A 73 -2.65 4.23 11.30
CA PHE A 73 -3.87 4.38 12.07
C PHE A 73 -3.59 5.07 13.41
N TYR A 74 -4.13 6.27 13.61
CA TYR A 74 -3.88 7.08 14.81
C TYR A 74 -4.23 6.35 16.11
N LYS A 75 -5.32 5.59 16.10
CA LYS A 75 -5.82 4.88 17.29
C LYS A 75 -5.36 3.43 17.37
N ASN A 76 -5.26 2.73 16.24
CA ASN A 76 -5.04 1.28 16.25
C ASN A 76 -3.58 0.89 16.35
N ASP A 77 -2.68 1.70 15.78
CA ASP A 77 -1.24 1.38 15.78
C ASP A 77 -0.60 1.59 17.15
N VAL A 78 -1.26 2.36 18.03
CA VAL A 78 -0.79 2.66 19.39
C VAL A 78 -1.42 1.78 20.48
N LYS A 79 -2.30 0.82 20.13
CA LYS A 79 -3.00 -0.04 21.12
C LYS A 79 -2.10 -1.05 21.84
N ARG A 80 -0.97 -1.41 21.22
CA ARG A 80 -0.05 -2.43 21.71
C ARG A 80 1.36 -1.85 21.79
N PRO A 81 2.22 -2.37 22.70
CA PRO A 81 3.61 -1.96 22.78
C PRO A 81 4.27 -1.95 21.39
N PRO A 82 5.10 -0.95 21.08
CA PRO A 82 5.59 0.16 21.91
C PRO A 82 4.63 1.38 22.02
N ASN A 83 3.34 1.23 21.68
CA ASN A 83 2.32 2.29 21.76
C ASN A 83 2.63 3.55 20.94
N ARG A 84 3.27 3.38 19.78
CA ARG A 84 3.56 4.45 18.83
C ARG A 84 3.34 4.00 17.40
N MET A 85 3.10 4.96 16.52
CA MET A 85 3.13 4.76 15.07
C MET A 85 4.57 4.72 14.55
N LEU A 86 4.73 4.25 13.31
CA LEU A 86 5.94 4.47 12.53
C LEU A 86 6.13 5.95 12.22
N THR A 87 7.37 6.42 12.25
CA THR A 87 7.71 7.80 11.86
C THR A 87 7.86 7.91 10.34
N PRO A 88 7.77 9.12 9.76
CA PRO A 88 8.07 9.32 8.36
C PRO A 88 9.45 8.80 7.94
N GLN A 89 10.49 9.03 8.76
CA GLN A 89 11.84 8.54 8.48
C GLN A 89 11.94 7.02 8.49
N GLU A 90 11.16 6.35 9.32
CA GLU A 90 11.05 4.89 9.32
C GLU A 90 10.36 4.37 8.06
N LEU A 91 9.28 5.02 7.63
CA LEU A 91 8.56 4.63 6.40
C LEU A 91 9.41 4.82 5.14
N LEU A 92 10.14 5.92 5.05
CA LEU A 92 11.00 6.21 3.89
C LEU A 92 12.20 5.25 3.76
N LYS A 93 12.52 4.47 4.81
CA LYS A 93 13.56 3.42 4.77
C LYS A 93 13.06 2.08 4.25
N LEU A 94 11.75 1.93 4.02
CA LEU A 94 11.19 0.70 3.48
C LEU A 94 11.61 0.48 2.03
N SER A 95 11.69 -0.78 1.62
CA SER A 95 12.00 -1.19 0.25
C SER A 95 10.94 -2.16 -0.27
N PRO A 96 10.22 -1.85 -1.36
CA PRO A 96 10.21 -0.56 -2.07
C PRO A 96 9.83 0.61 -1.15
N GLN A 97 10.23 1.83 -1.48
CA GLN A 97 9.85 3.00 -0.70
C GLN A 97 8.39 3.39 -1.02
N PRO A 98 7.49 3.48 -0.03
CA PRO A 98 6.12 3.91 -0.26
C PRO A 98 6.06 5.34 -0.80
N ILE A 99 5.27 5.53 -1.87
CA ILE A 99 5.06 6.85 -2.48
C ILE A 99 3.72 7.48 -2.10
N TYR A 100 2.86 6.69 -1.45
CA TYR A 100 1.53 7.08 -0.99
C TYR A 100 1.39 6.73 0.48
N ILE A 101 1.10 7.72 1.32
CA ILE A 101 0.88 7.51 2.76
C ILE A 101 -0.53 7.95 3.10
N GLN A 102 -1.33 7.05 3.65
CA GLN A 102 -2.66 7.34 4.15
C GLN A 102 -2.66 7.37 5.69
N TYR A 103 -3.38 8.33 6.26
CA TYR A 103 -3.63 8.41 7.69
C TYR A 103 -5.12 8.20 7.96
N GLN A 104 -5.45 7.40 8.98
CA GLN A 104 -6.82 7.10 9.39
C GLN A 104 -7.00 7.09 10.91
#